data_AF-A0A285PT89-F1
#
_entry.id   AF-A0A285PT89-F1
#
_cell.length_a   1.000
_cell.length_b   1.000
_cell.length_c   1.000
_cell.angle_alpha   90.00
_cell.angle_beta   90.00
_cell.angle_gamma   90.00
#
_symmetry.space_group_name_H-M   'P 1'
#
loop_
_entity.id
_entity.type
_entity.pdbx_description
1 polymer ?
#
loop_
_entity_poly.entity_id
_entity_poly.type
_entity_poly.pdbx_seq_one_letter_code
_entity_poly.pdbx_strand_id
1 'polypeptide(L)'
;MKKYNLSNIMKRAWELVKKAGLCISEGLKKAWKEAKHMGEITKGSVKQIAWAQDIKDGVIKALNLSLKLNKESENNYLVSIREKNLVDIEKVNEAKWFINLFLTAKENYKAEICFGNYMTKEELAEDYASLVSSKLMETF
;
A
#
# COMPACT_ATOMS: atom_id res chain seq x y z
N MET A 1 -11.24 9.01 16.12
CA MET A 1 -10.97 7.56 16.13
C MET A 1 -11.02 7.04 14.70
N LYS A 2 -10.07 6.17 14.27
CA LYS A 2 -10.15 5.53 12.95
C LYS A 2 -11.47 4.77 12.82
N LYS A 3 -12.14 4.87 11.67
CA LYS A 3 -13.37 4.10 11.38
C LYS A 3 -12.97 2.74 10.82
N TYR A 4 -13.17 1.68 11.58
CA TYR A 4 -12.82 0.32 11.18
C TYR A 4 -13.97 -0.35 10.42
N ASN A 5 -13.64 -1.14 9.39
CA ASN A 5 -14.61 -1.99 8.72
C ASN A 5 -14.87 -3.27 9.54
N LEU A 6 -15.89 -3.23 10.38
CA LEU A 6 -16.26 -4.34 11.28
C LEU A 6 -16.55 -5.64 10.52
N SER A 7 -17.18 -5.56 9.34
CA SER A 7 -17.45 -6.74 8.50
C SER A 7 -16.15 -7.42 8.06
N ASN A 8 -15.17 -6.63 7.62
CA ASN A 8 -13.85 -7.16 7.23
C ASN A 8 -13.11 -7.76 8.42
N ILE A 9 -13.16 -7.14 9.59
CA ILE A 9 -12.55 -7.69 10.82
C ILE A 9 -13.18 -9.03 11.17
N MET A 10 -14.52 -9.16 11.08
CA MET A 10 -15.22 -10.42 11.33
C MET A 10 -14.88 -11.50 10.32
N LYS A 11 -14.84 -11.16 9.02
CA LYS A 11 -14.41 -12.10 7.97
C LYS A 11 -13.00 -12.60 8.24
N ARG A 12 -12.08 -11.69 8.59
CA ARG A 12 -10.70 -12.04 8.92
C ARG A 12 -10.59 -12.92 10.16
N ALA A 13 -11.37 -12.64 11.20
CA ALA A 13 -11.43 -13.49 12.39
C ALA A 13 -11.88 -14.92 12.02
N TRP A 14 -12.91 -15.05 11.18
CA TRP A 14 -13.38 -16.36 10.69
C TRP A 14 -12.34 -17.09 9.83
N GLU A 15 -11.58 -16.39 8.99
CA GLU A 15 -10.46 -16.98 8.26
C GLU A 15 -9.39 -17.54 9.20
N LEU A 16 -9.03 -16.78 10.25
CA LEU A 16 -8.04 -17.21 11.23
C LEU A 16 -8.51 -18.45 12.00
N VAL A 17 -9.80 -18.52 12.36
CA VAL A 17 -10.40 -19.73 12.95
C VAL A 17 -10.26 -20.93 12.01
N LYS A 18 -10.62 -20.77 10.74
CA LYS A 18 -10.61 -21.87 9.75
C LYS A 18 -9.21 -22.32 9.36
N LYS A 19 -8.29 -21.38 9.14
CA LYS A 19 -6.96 -21.67 8.58
C LYS A 19 -5.92 -21.96 9.64
N ALA A 20 -6.00 -21.30 10.79
CA ALA A 20 -5.01 -21.45 11.86
C ALA A 20 -5.54 -22.23 13.08
N GLY A 21 -6.80 -22.72 13.03
CA GLY A 21 -7.40 -23.52 14.10
C GLY A 21 -7.65 -22.74 15.40
N LEU A 22 -7.66 -21.40 15.36
CA LEU A 22 -7.86 -20.57 16.55
C LEU A 22 -9.31 -20.63 17.04
N CYS A 23 -9.55 -20.39 18.33
CA CYS A 23 -10.91 -20.13 18.80
C CYS A 23 -11.39 -18.74 18.37
N ILE A 24 -12.71 -18.52 18.32
CA ILE A 24 -13.29 -17.27 17.78
C ILE A 24 -12.81 -16.01 18.50
N SER A 25 -12.60 -16.08 19.82
CA SER A 25 -12.13 -14.94 20.61
C SER A 25 -10.67 -14.57 20.30
N GLU A 26 -9.81 -15.56 20.08
CA GLU A 26 -8.41 -15.36 19.65
C GLU A 26 -8.33 -14.83 18.22
N GLY A 27 -9.11 -15.41 17.31
CA GLY A 27 -9.24 -14.93 15.93
C GLY A 27 -9.68 -13.47 15.87
N LEU A 28 -10.65 -13.08 16.71
CA LEU A 28 -11.15 -11.72 16.78
C LEU A 28 -10.11 -10.75 17.36
N LYS A 29 -9.41 -11.12 18.45
CA LYS A 29 -8.32 -10.30 19.01
C LYS A 29 -7.21 -10.05 17.98
N LYS A 30 -6.82 -11.09 17.24
CA LYS A 30 -5.77 -10.99 16.22
C LYS A 30 -6.23 -10.16 15.02
N ALA A 31 -7.45 -10.35 14.53
CA ALA A 31 -8.02 -9.55 13.45
C ALA A 31 -8.13 -8.06 13.83
N TRP A 32 -8.50 -7.74 15.07
CA TRP A 32 -8.49 -6.36 15.58
C TRP A 32 -7.08 -5.79 15.64
N LYS A 33 -6.10 -6.56 16.08
CA LYS A 33 -4.70 -6.15 16.09
C LYS A 33 -4.20 -5.86 14.68
N GLU A 34 -4.46 -6.77 13.73
CA GLU A 34 -4.14 -6.58 12.30
C GLU A 34 -4.80 -5.31 11.74
N ALA A 35 -6.09 -5.08 12.04
CA ALA A 35 -6.79 -3.88 11.57
C ALA A 35 -6.26 -2.58 12.20
N LYS A 36 -5.83 -2.61 13.46
CA LYS A 36 -5.25 -1.43 14.14
C LYS A 36 -3.92 -1.02 13.54
N HIS A 37 -3.08 -2.00 13.23
CA HIS A 37 -1.76 -1.78 12.64
C HIS A 37 -1.79 -1.77 11.11
N MET A 38 -2.97 -1.92 10.49
CA MET A 38 -3.12 -1.78 9.05
C MET A 38 -2.71 -0.36 8.67
N GLY A 39 -1.76 -0.31 7.75
CA GLY A 39 -1.12 0.91 7.30
C GLY A 39 0.05 1.41 8.12
N GLU A 40 0.39 0.76 9.23
CA GLU A 40 1.57 1.12 10.03
C GLU A 40 2.80 0.33 9.57
N ILE A 41 3.90 1.04 9.36
CA ILE A 41 5.21 0.44 9.10
C ILE A 41 5.84 0.14 10.46
N THR A 42 5.92 -1.15 10.81
CA THR A 42 6.31 -1.60 12.15
C THR A 42 7.65 -2.35 12.20
N LYS A 43 8.21 -2.70 11.03
CA LYS A 43 9.47 -3.45 10.93
C LYS A 43 10.57 -2.59 10.29
N GLY A 44 11.55 -2.20 11.10
CA GLY A 44 12.71 -1.40 10.70
C GLY A 44 13.28 -0.61 11.89
N SER A 45 14.42 0.05 11.71
CA SER A 45 14.88 1.06 12.67
C SER A 45 13.98 2.29 12.65
N VAL A 46 13.97 3.09 13.72
CA VAL A 46 13.16 4.33 13.81
C VAL A 46 13.36 5.24 12.60
N LYS A 47 14.61 5.42 12.15
CA LYS A 47 14.93 6.23 10.97
C LYS A 47 14.40 5.61 9.68
N GLN A 48 14.51 4.29 9.52
CA GLN A 48 13.98 3.60 8.35
C GLN A 48 12.45 3.65 8.30
N ILE A 49 11.78 3.50 9.44
CA ILE A 49 10.32 3.61 9.54
C ILE A 49 9.85 5.00 9.15
N ALA A 50 10.48 6.05 9.68
CA ALA A 50 10.14 7.43 9.33
C ALA A 50 10.29 7.69 7.82
N TRP A 51 11.43 7.32 7.24
CA TRP A 51 11.66 7.51 5.81
C TRP A 51 10.73 6.65 4.94
N ALA A 52 10.47 5.41 5.34
CA ALA A 52 9.52 4.55 4.64
C ALA A 52 8.09 5.10 4.69
N GLN A 53 7.71 5.80 5.76
CA GLN A 53 6.41 6.48 5.86
C GLN A 53 6.33 7.63 4.86
N ASP A 54 7.38 8.45 4.75
CA ASP A 54 7.42 9.53 3.74
C ASP A 54 7.29 8.98 2.31
N ILE A 55 7.99 7.87 2.01
CA ILE A 55 7.88 7.18 0.72
C ILE A 55 6.46 6.66 0.50
N LYS A 56 5.88 5.99 1.50
CA LYS A 56 4.52 5.44 1.42
C LYS A 56 3.49 6.52 1.12
N ASP A 57 3.59 7.68 1.76
CA ASP A 57 2.67 8.80 1.55
C ASP A 57 2.77 9.32 0.10
N GLY A 58 3.99 9.41 -0.45
CA GLY A 58 4.20 9.75 -1.85
C GLY A 58 3.65 8.70 -2.82
N VAL A 59 3.81 7.40 -2.52
CA VAL A 59 3.21 6.29 -3.30
C VAL A 59 1.69 6.40 -3.33
N ILE A 60 1.06 6.59 -2.17
CA ILE A 60 -0.41 6.73 -2.06
C ILE A 60 -0.89 7.94 -2.87
N LYS A 61 -0.16 9.06 -2.83
CA LYS A 61 -0.47 10.25 -3.64
C LYS A 61 -0.42 9.95 -5.14
N ALA A 62 0.63 9.26 -5.62
CA ALA A 62 0.77 8.88 -7.02
C ALA A 62 -0.32 7.90 -7.48
N LEU A 63 -0.62 6.87 -6.67
CA LEU A 63 -1.69 5.90 -6.97
C LEU A 63 -3.06 6.57 -7.05
N ASN A 64 -3.37 7.51 -6.15
CA ASN A 64 -4.64 8.24 -6.19
C ASN A 64 -4.75 9.16 -7.41
N LEU A 65 -3.64 9.79 -7.83
CA LEU A 65 -3.62 10.58 -9.07
C LEU A 65 -3.88 9.70 -10.29
N SER A 66 -3.17 8.57 -10.42
CA SER A 66 -3.39 7.61 -11.50
C SER A 66 -4.81 7.02 -11.47
N LEU A 67 -5.35 6.71 -10.28
CA LEU A 67 -6.74 6.26 -10.13
C LEU A 67 -7.74 7.31 -10.67
N LYS A 68 -7.53 8.59 -10.36
CA LYS A 68 -8.36 9.68 -10.86
C LYS A 68 -8.31 9.76 -12.38
N LEU A 69 -7.11 9.78 -12.97
CA LEU A 69 -6.93 9.85 -14.44
C LEU A 69 -7.55 8.63 -15.14
N ASN A 70 -7.43 7.44 -14.56
CA ASN A 70 -8.03 6.21 -15.08
C ASN A 70 -9.55 6.21 -15.00
N LYS A 71 -10.14 6.87 -14.00
CA LYS A 71 -11.60 7.10 -13.93
C LYS A 71 -12.06 8.09 -14.99
N GLU A 72 -11.33 9.18 -15.18
CA GLU A 72 -11.64 10.22 -16.18
C GLU A 72 -11.53 9.69 -17.62
N SER A 73 -10.63 8.74 -17.87
CA SER A 73 -10.48 8.05 -19.16
C SER A 73 -11.34 6.78 -19.29
N GLU A 74 -12.23 6.51 -18.32
CA GLU A 74 -13.12 5.34 -18.28
C GLU A 74 -12.39 3.98 -18.40
N ASN A 75 -11.11 3.91 -18.03
CA ASN A 75 -10.30 2.69 -18.07
C ASN A 75 -10.57 1.81 -16.83
N ASN A 76 -11.71 1.13 -16.85
CA ASN A 76 -12.19 0.30 -15.73
C ASN A 76 -11.20 -0.78 -15.27
N TYR A 77 -10.39 -1.32 -16.20
CA TYR A 77 -9.35 -2.29 -15.86
C TYR A 77 -8.29 -1.68 -14.94
N LEU A 78 -7.71 -0.54 -15.34
CA LEU A 78 -6.70 0.15 -14.53
C LEU A 78 -7.30 0.68 -13.23
N VAL A 79 -8.55 1.16 -13.23
CA VAL A 79 -9.26 1.56 -11.99
C VAL A 79 -9.26 0.43 -10.96
N SER A 80 -9.66 -0.78 -11.37
CA SER A 80 -9.70 -1.94 -10.48
C SER A 80 -8.33 -2.31 -9.91
N ILE A 81 -7.28 -2.18 -10.72
CA ILE A 81 -5.89 -2.43 -10.30
C ILE A 81 -5.44 -1.37 -9.29
N ARG A 82 -5.70 -0.08 -9.55
CA ARG A 82 -5.27 1.00 -8.65
C ARG A 82 -6.01 0.94 -7.31
N GLU A 83 -7.30 0.59 -7.31
CA GLU A 83 -8.06 0.36 -6.07
C GLU A 83 -7.50 -0.82 -5.28
N LYS A 84 -7.12 -1.91 -5.96
CA LYS A 84 -6.42 -3.03 -5.31
C LYS A 84 -5.06 -2.61 -4.75
N ASN A 85 -4.25 -1.88 -5.51
CA ASN A 85 -2.92 -1.43 -5.07
C ASN A 85 -2.99 -0.56 -3.81
N LEU A 86 -4.00 0.32 -3.70
CA LEU A 86 -4.24 1.14 -2.51
C LEU A 86 -4.62 0.30 -1.28
N VAL A 87 -5.25 -0.86 -1.46
CA VAL A 87 -5.52 -1.80 -0.36
C VAL A 87 -4.28 -2.60 0.00
N ASP A 88 -3.52 -3.05 -1.00
CA ASP A 88 -2.36 -3.91 -0.80
C ASP A 88 -1.17 -3.15 -0.17
N ILE A 89 -0.97 -1.88 -0.53
CA ILE A 89 0.07 -1.04 0.08
C ILE A 89 -0.13 -0.85 1.60
N GLU A 90 -1.38 -0.87 2.08
CA GLU A 90 -1.71 -0.78 3.50
C GLU A 90 -1.39 -2.06 4.29
N LYS A 91 -1.17 -3.18 3.59
CA LYS A 91 -0.75 -4.45 4.21
C LYS A 91 0.76 -4.55 4.39
N VAL A 92 1.54 -3.72 3.69
CA VAL A 92 3.01 -3.71 3.79
C VAL A 92 3.44 -2.99 5.06
N ASN A 93 4.17 -3.69 5.93
CA ASN A 93 4.65 -3.15 7.22
C ASN A 93 6.18 -3.13 7.36
N GLU A 94 6.91 -3.47 6.30
CA GLU A 94 8.38 -3.54 6.28
C GLU A 94 8.98 -2.28 5.65
N ALA A 95 9.75 -1.51 6.42
CA ALA A 95 10.37 -0.28 5.94
C ALA A 95 11.30 -0.53 4.74
N LYS A 96 12.01 -1.67 4.75
CA LYS A 96 12.91 -2.08 3.65
C LYS A 96 12.19 -2.19 2.31
N TRP A 97 10.93 -2.60 2.30
CA TRP A 97 10.14 -2.73 1.07
C TRP A 97 9.99 -1.36 0.38
N PHE A 98 9.57 -0.34 1.14
CA PHE A 98 9.39 1.02 0.63
C PHE A 98 10.72 1.64 0.20
N ILE A 99 11.78 1.44 0.98
CA ILE A 99 13.12 1.94 0.66
C ILE A 99 13.62 1.32 -0.65
N ASN A 100 13.50 0.01 -0.82
CA ASN A 100 13.93 -0.67 -2.04
C ASN A 100 13.12 -0.22 -3.26
N LEU A 101 11.80 -0.03 -3.10
CA LEU A 101 10.94 0.54 -4.13
C LEU A 101 11.44 1.92 -4.55
N PHE A 102 11.76 2.79 -3.59
CA PHE A 102 12.30 4.12 -3.87
C PHE A 102 13.64 4.05 -4.61
N LEU A 103 14.57 3.21 -4.16
CA LEU A 103 15.87 3.04 -4.81
C LEU A 103 15.72 2.55 -6.26
N THR A 104 14.87 1.54 -6.47
CA THR A 104 14.56 1.01 -7.82
C THR A 104 13.97 2.10 -8.72
N ALA A 105 13.05 2.90 -8.17
CA ALA A 105 12.47 4.00 -8.92
C ALA A 105 13.49 5.11 -9.21
N LYS A 106 14.40 5.39 -8.27
CA LYS A 106 15.47 6.36 -8.45
C LYS A 106 16.42 5.94 -9.58
N GLU A 107 16.78 4.67 -9.64
CA GLU A 107 17.61 4.08 -10.69
C GLU A 107 16.91 4.13 -12.07
N ASN A 108 15.64 3.75 -12.12
CA ASN A 108 14.91 3.64 -13.39
C ASN A 108 14.39 4.99 -13.92
N TYR A 109 14.02 5.92 -13.04
CA TYR A 109 13.23 7.11 -13.39
C TYR A 109 13.76 8.43 -12.82
N LYS A 110 14.97 8.47 -12.22
CA LYS A 110 15.51 9.67 -11.55
C LYS A 110 14.56 10.24 -10.47
N ALA A 111 13.96 9.35 -9.66
CA ALA A 111 12.87 9.61 -8.71
C ALA A 111 13.07 10.71 -7.63
N GLU A 112 14.20 11.41 -7.56
CA GLU A 112 14.32 12.66 -6.76
C GLU A 112 13.25 13.69 -7.17
N ILE A 113 12.78 13.61 -8.41
CA ILE A 113 11.75 14.45 -9.00
C ILE A 113 10.33 14.06 -8.50
N CYS A 114 10.01 12.77 -8.37
CA CYS A 114 8.65 12.31 -8.08
C CYS A 114 8.16 12.64 -6.66
N PHE A 115 9.07 12.75 -5.69
CA PHE A 115 8.73 13.02 -4.29
C PHE A 115 8.92 14.49 -3.88
N GLY A 116 9.63 15.29 -4.69
CA GLY A 116 10.04 16.65 -4.33
C GLY A 116 9.78 17.75 -5.34
N ASN A 117 9.77 17.49 -6.66
CA ASN A 117 9.58 18.54 -7.66
C ASN A 117 9.07 17.99 -8.99
N TYR A 118 7.89 18.44 -9.38
CA TYR A 118 7.14 18.05 -10.58
C TYR A 118 7.92 18.24 -11.90
N MET A 119 8.28 17.15 -12.58
CA MET A 119 8.22 17.11 -14.05
C MET A 119 6.88 16.50 -14.47
N THR A 120 6.42 16.80 -15.70
CA THR A 120 5.03 16.69 -16.18
C THR A 120 4.24 15.54 -15.56
N LYS A 121 3.21 15.91 -14.79
CA LYS A 121 2.59 15.14 -13.69
C LYS A 121 1.95 13.82 -14.11
N GLU A 122 1.52 13.69 -15.36
CA GLU A 122 0.64 12.61 -15.78
C GLU A 122 1.38 11.32 -16.20
N GLU A 123 2.42 11.41 -17.04
CA GLU A 123 3.10 10.23 -17.61
C GLU A 123 3.98 9.52 -16.57
N LEU A 124 4.75 10.29 -15.78
CA LEU A 124 5.62 9.74 -14.73
C LEU A 124 4.82 9.10 -13.58
N ALA A 125 3.59 9.55 -13.34
CA ALA A 125 2.72 8.95 -12.34
C ALA A 125 2.24 7.56 -12.75
N GLU A 126 1.98 7.33 -14.04
CA GLU A 126 1.49 6.05 -14.55
C GLU A 126 2.59 4.99 -14.58
N ASP A 127 3.79 5.36 -15.03
CA ASP A 127 4.98 4.49 -15.00
C ASP A 127 5.33 4.09 -13.56
N TYR A 128 5.31 5.06 -12.64
CA TYR A 128 5.58 4.79 -11.23
C TYR A 128 4.48 3.93 -10.58
N ALA A 129 3.20 4.21 -10.86
CA ALA A 129 2.09 3.40 -10.37
C ALA A 129 2.18 1.95 -10.88
N SER A 130 2.66 1.76 -12.11
CA SER A 130 2.89 0.44 -12.71
C SER A 130 4.05 -0.30 -12.02
N LEU A 131 5.16 0.39 -11.71
CA LEU A 131 6.26 -0.19 -10.91
C LEU A 131 5.75 -0.63 -9.52
N VAL A 132 5.00 0.24 -8.84
CA VAL A 132 4.40 -0.08 -7.53
C VAL A 132 3.52 -1.32 -7.65
N SER A 133 2.68 -1.39 -8.68
CA SER A 133 1.80 -2.54 -8.95
C SER A 133 2.61 -3.83 -9.13
N SER A 134 3.70 -3.79 -9.88
CA SER A 134 4.59 -4.93 -10.08
C SER A 134 5.21 -5.40 -8.76
N LYS A 135 5.71 -4.48 -7.93
CA LYS A 135 6.27 -4.83 -6.61
C LYS A 135 5.26 -5.35 -5.62
N LEU A 136 4.01 -4.88 -5.66
CA LEU A 136 2.93 -5.43 -4.84
C LEU A 136 2.59 -6.87 -5.25
N MET A 137 2.60 -7.19 -6.54
CA MET A 137 2.39 -8.58 -7.03
C MET A 137 3.50 -9.54 -6.61
N GLU A 138 4.74 -9.08 -6.44
CA GLU A 138 5.83 -9.90 -5.89
C GLU A 138 5.66 -10.20 -4.38
N THR A 139 4.79 -9.45 -3.69
CA THR A 139 4.72 -9.46 -2.21
C THR A 139 3.60 -10.33 -1.64
N PHE A 140 2.48 -10.52 -2.36
CA PHE A 140 1.27 -11.22 -1.90
C PHE A 140 0.82 -12.29 -2.89
#